data_AF-A0A182RZA6-F1
#
_entry.id   AF-A0A182RZA6-F1
#
_cell.length_a   1.000
_cell.length_b   1.000
_cell.length_c   1.000
_cell.angle_alpha   90.00
_cell.angle_beta   90.00
_cell.angle_gamma   90.00
#
_symmetry.space_group_name_H-M   'P 1'
#
loop_
_entity.id
_entity.type
_entity.pdbx_description
1 polymer ?
#
loop_
_entity_poly.entity_id
_entity_poly.type
_entity_poly.pdbx_seq_one_letter_code
_entity_poly.pdbx_strand_id
1 'polypeptide(L)'
;RMTHDDFDWLLDKISHKIKREDTNMRLSITPRERLLITLRFLATGETYSSLSFLFRVGDSTISNIVPEVCECLIQVLQDYVKLPNTPDEWLEISNQFEQKWNFLRALV
;
A
#
# COMPACT_ATOMS: atom_id res chain seq x y z
N ARG A 1 -2.20 12.13 -4.21
CA ARG A 1 -1.28 12.29 -3.06
C ARG A 1 -2.09 12.03 -1.80
N MET A 2 -1.55 11.25 -0.87
CA MET A 2 -2.19 10.95 0.43
C MET A 2 -1.97 12.12 1.38
N THR A 3 -2.97 12.49 2.19
CA THR A 3 -2.81 13.50 3.24
C THR A 3 -2.19 12.88 4.50
N HIS A 4 -1.71 13.70 5.42
CA HIS A 4 -1.22 13.21 6.71
C HIS A 4 -2.33 12.53 7.53
N ASP A 5 -3.55 13.08 7.49
CA ASP A 5 -4.69 12.52 8.21
C ASP A 5 -5.09 11.15 7.67
N ASP A 6 -5.09 10.96 6.34
CA ASP A 6 -5.36 9.66 5.71
C ASP A 6 -4.30 8.63 6.12
N PHE A 7 -3.04 9.05 6.19
CA PHE A 7 -1.93 8.18 6.59
C PHE A 7 -2.08 7.76 8.06
N ASP A 8 -2.35 8.70 8.96
CA ASP A 8 -2.49 8.40 10.39
C ASP A 8 -3.75 7.56 10.66
N TRP A 9 -4.85 7.81 9.94
CA TRP A 9 -6.04 6.96 9.97
C TRP A 9 -5.72 5.53 9.55
N LEU A 10 -4.99 5.34 8.43
CA LEU A 10 -4.63 4.03 7.93
C LEU A 10 -3.69 3.31 8.90
N LEU A 11 -2.72 4.04 9.45
CA LEU A 11 -1.79 3.54 10.44
C LEU A 11 -2.52 3.02 11.68
N ASP A 12 -3.47 3.77 12.23
CA ASP A 12 -4.29 3.35 13.37
C ASP A 12 -5.01 2.03 13.10
N LYS A 13 -5.60 1.88 11.89
CA LYS A 13 -6.31 0.67 11.49
C LYS A 13 -5.43 -0.57 11.39
N ILE A 14 -4.19 -0.44 10.92
CA ILE A 14 -3.31 -1.60 10.70
C ILE A 14 -2.30 -1.82 11.83
N SER A 15 -2.06 -0.81 12.69
CA SER A 15 -0.95 -0.82 13.65
C SER A 15 -0.96 -2.05 14.54
N HIS A 16 -2.14 -2.52 14.97
CA HIS A 16 -2.26 -3.70 15.81
C HIS A 16 -1.89 -5.01 15.10
N LYS A 17 -1.95 -5.05 13.76
CA LYS A 17 -1.62 -6.24 12.95
C LYS A 17 -0.15 -6.31 12.58
N ILE A 18 0.49 -5.16 12.35
CA ILE A 18 1.87 -5.08 11.84
C ILE A 18 2.90 -4.77 12.93
N LYS A 19 2.46 -4.49 14.16
CA LYS A 19 3.36 -4.23 15.28
C LYS A 19 4.14 -5.49 15.63
N ARG A 20 5.46 -5.34 15.75
CA ARG A 20 6.38 -6.36 16.24
C ARG A 20 6.87 -5.93 17.62
N GLU A 21 7.28 -6.90 18.43
CA GLU A 21 7.85 -6.65 19.75
C GLU A 21 9.36 -6.39 19.64
N ASP A 22 9.86 -5.55 20.52
CA ASP A 22 11.29 -5.32 20.66
C ASP A 22 11.96 -6.55 21.26
N THR A 23 13.13 -6.89 20.75
CA THR A 23 13.94 -7.99 21.28
C THR A 23 15.16 -7.42 21.98
N ASN A 24 15.72 -8.17 22.94
CA ASN A 24 16.95 -7.78 23.65
C ASN A 24 18.16 -7.51 22.71
N MET A 25 18.12 -8.02 21.48
CA MET A 25 19.20 -7.84 20.50
C MET A 25 18.92 -6.74 19.48
N ARG A 26 17.66 -6.39 19.21
CA ARG A 26 17.30 -5.40 18.18
C ARG A 26 15.91 -4.81 18.42
N LEU A 27 15.82 -3.48 18.28
CA LEU A 27 14.55 -2.76 18.22
C LEU A 27 13.77 -3.15 16.97
N SER A 28 12.47 -3.35 17.13
CA SER A 28 11.56 -3.65 16.05
C SER A 28 11.38 -2.44 15.13
N ILE A 29 11.17 -2.69 13.84
CA ILE A 29 10.80 -1.64 12.89
C ILE A 29 9.37 -1.21 13.23
N THR A 30 9.16 0.08 13.43
CA THR A 30 7.88 0.61 13.92
C THR A 30 6.76 0.37 12.90
N PRO A 31 5.49 0.25 13.34
CA PRO A 31 4.34 0.17 12.43
C PRO A 31 4.31 1.30 11.39
N ARG A 32 4.69 2.52 11.79
CA ARG A 32 4.78 3.69 10.91
C ARG A 32 5.80 3.48 9.81
N GLU A 33 7.01 3.03 10.14
CA GLU A 33 8.06 2.76 9.15
C GLU A 33 7.70 1.61 8.22
N ARG A 34 7.12 0.53 8.75
CA ARG A 34 6.62 -0.61 7.95
C ARG A 34 5.61 -0.13 6.91
N LEU A 35 4.65 0.71 7.32
CA LEU A 35 3.67 1.29 6.40
C LEU A 35 4.32 2.21 5.37
N LEU A 36 5.27 3.07 5.77
CA LEU A 36 5.98 3.96 4.86
C LEU A 36 6.77 3.20 3.78
N ILE A 37 7.47 2.14 4.15
CA ILE A 37 8.22 1.28 3.22
C ILE A 37 7.26 0.71 2.16
N THR A 38 6.13 0.15 2.61
CA THR A 38 5.14 -0.44 1.70
C THR A 38 4.47 0.59 0.80
N LEU A 39 4.05 1.74 1.33
CA LEU A 39 3.46 2.80 0.51
C LEU A 39 4.46 3.36 -0.50
N ARG A 40 5.74 3.48 -0.12
CA ARG A 40 6.79 3.88 -1.05
C ARG A 40 6.92 2.87 -2.19
N PHE A 41 7.00 1.58 -1.87
CA PHE A 41 7.02 0.51 -2.86
C PHE A 41 5.83 0.58 -3.82
N LEU A 42 4.61 0.72 -3.31
CA LEU A 42 3.38 0.78 -4.12
C LEU A 42 3.32 2.05 -4.99
N ALA A 43 3.86 3.17 -4.52
CA ALA A 43 3.82 4.44 -5.25
C ALA A 43 4.88 4.53 -6.36
N THR A 44 6.06 3.92 -6.18
CA THR A 44 7.18 4.07 -7.11
C THR A 44 7.52 2.81 -7.90
N GLY A 45 7.13 1.62 -7.42
CA GLY A 45 7.54 0.34 -8.01
C GLY A 45 9.04 0.05 -7.89
N GLU A 46 9.73 0.70 -6.95
CA GLU A 46 11.17 0.52 -6.73
C GLU A 46 11.52 -0.92 -6.30
N THR A 47 12.74 -1.35 -6.59
CA THR A 47 13.25 -2.65 -6.14
C THR A 47 13.48 -2.66 -4.62
N TYR A 48 13.46 -3.85 -4.01
CA TYR A 48 13.75 -3.99 -2.57
C TYR A 48 15.16 -3.51 -2.21
N SER A 49 16.14 -3.66 -3.09
CA SER A 49 17.50 -3.14 -2.84
C SER A 49 17.55 -1.61 -2.82
N SER A 50 16.75 -0.92 -3.65
CA SER A 50 16.62 0.54 -3.58
C SER A 50 16.02 0.99 -2.25
N LEU A 51 14.93 0.33 -1.84
CA LEU A 51 14.26 0.60 -0.57
C LEU A 51 15.14 0.27 0.63
N SER A 52 15.95 -0.78 0.52
CA SER A 52 16.91 -1.20 1.56
C SER A 52 17.94 -0.12 1.83
N PHE A 53 18.48 0.50 0.77
CA PHE A 53 19.37 1.64 0.90
C PHE A 53 18.67 2.86 1.51
N LEU A 54 17.45 3.17 1.05
CA LEU A 54 16.69 4.34 1.49
C LEU A 54 16.29 4.27 2.97
N PHE A 55 15.78 3.13 3.41
CA PHE A 55 15.25 2.94 4.76
C PHE A 55 16.27 2.30 5.72
N ARG A 56 17.45 1.90 5.23
CA ARG A 56 18.47 1.17 6.00
C ARG A 56 17.95 -0.11 6.65
N VAL A 57 17.09 -0.82 5.91
CA VAL A 57 16.48 -2.09 6.32
C VAL A 57 16.88 -3.16 5.31
N GLY A 58 17.42 -4.29 5.77
CA GLY A 58 17.89 -5.33 4.85
C GLY A 58 16.80 -5.87 3.93
N ASP A 59 17.18 -6.25 2.72
CA ASP A 59 16.27 -6.69 1.63
C ASP A 59 15.33 -7.81 2.09
N SER A 60 15.83 -8.78 2.86
CA SER A 60 15.03 -9.88 3.41
C SER A 60 13.96 -9.42 4.40
N THR A 61 14.20 -8.33 5.11
CA THR A 61 13.22 -7.76 6.03
C THR A 61 12.15 -6.99 5.25
N ILE A 62 12.55 -6.23 4.23
CA ILE A 62 11.61 -5.54 3.34
C ILE A 62 10.73 -6.54 2.58
N SER A 63 11.32 -7.63 2.07
CA SER A 63 10.56 -8.66 1.35
C SER A 63 9.50 -9.35 2.21
N ASN A 64 9.65 -9.31 3.55
CA ASN A 64 8.64 -9.78 4.49
C ASN A 64 7.64 -8.68 4.87
N ILE A 65 8.10 -7.45 5.07
CA ILE A 65 7.24 -6.30 5.45
C ILE A 65 6.22 -5.99 4.35
N VAL A 66 6.65 -5.92 3.10
CA VAL A 66 5.80 -5.46 1.99
C VAL A 66 4.56 -6.35 1.83
N PRO A 67 4.68 -7.69 1.69
CA PRO A 67 3.52 -8.56 1.60
C PRO A 67 2.62 -8.53 2.85
N GLU A 68 3.22 -8.58 4.06
CA GLU A 68 2.48 -8.57 5.32
C GLU A 68 1.61 -7.30 5.47
N VAL A 69 2.18 -6.14 5.16
CA VAL A 69 1.44 -4.86 5.20
C VAL A 69 0.39 -4.83 4.10
N CYS A 70 0.68 -5.30 2.88
CA CYS A 70 -0.29 -5.38 1.78
C CYS A 70 -1.51 -6.23 2.16
N GLU A 71 -1.32 -7.40 2.77
CA GLU A 71 -2.42 -8.24 3.26
C GLU A 71 -3.27 -7.51 4.30
N CYS A 72 -2.65 -6.81 5.24
CA CYS A 72 -3.36 -6.01 6.23
C CYS A 72 -4.16 -4.86 5.58
N LEU A 73 -3.58 -4.20 4.58
CA LEU A 73 -4.24 -3.13 3.83
C LEU A 73 -5.46 -3.65 3.07
N ILE A 74 -5.34 -4.79 2.38
CA ILE A 74 -6.45 -5.41 1.66
C ILE A 74 -7.60 -5.70 2.64
N GLN A 75 -7.31 -6.27 3.81
CA GLN A 75 -8.33 -6.57 4.81
C GLN A 75 -9.02 -5.32 5.36
N VAL A 76 -8.28 -4.25 5.64
CA VAL A 76 -8.85 -3.01 6.20
C VAL A 76 -9.63 -2.22 5.15
N LEU A 77 -9.20 -2.28 3.90
CA LEU A 77 -9.77 -1.49 2.81
C LEU A 77 -10.83 -2.23 2.00
N GLN A 78 -11.08 -3.52 2.27
CA GLN A 78 -12.04 -4.34 1.51
C GLN A 78 -13.42 -3.69 1.40
N ASP A 79 -13.90 -3.04 2.46
CA ASP A 79 -15.23 -2.42 2.50
C ASP A 79 -15.31 -1.12 1.66
N TYR A 80 -14.15 -0.54 1.36
CA TYR A 80 -14.03 0.68 0.55
C TYR A 80 -13.81 0.37 -0.93
N VAL A 81 -13.35 -0.84 -1.26
CA VAL A 81 -13.12 -1.26 -2.64
C VAL A 81 -14.39 -1.94 -3.16
N LYS A 82 -15.25 -1.16 -3.84
CA LYS A 82 -16.39 -1.71 -4.58
C LYS A 82 -15.92 -2.19 -5.94
N LEU A 83 -15.87 -3.50 -6.11
CA LEU A 83 -15.68 -4.09 -7.43
C LEU A 83 -17.03 -4.11 -8.15
N PRO A 84 -17.11 -3.61 -9.38
CA PRO A 84 -18.31 -3.74 -10.21
C PRO A 84 -18.63 -5.23 -10.44
N ASN A 85 -19.89 -5.60 -10.26
CA ASN A 85 -20.36 -6.98 -10.38
C ASN A 85 -21.08 -7.22 -11.71
N THR A 86 -21.36 -6.17 -12.47
CA THR A 86 -22.06 -6.26 -13.76
C THR A 86 -21.26 -5.61 -14.90
N PRO A 87 -21.39 -6.10 -16.14
CA PRO A 87 -20.74 -5.49 -17.30
C PRO A 87 -21.08 -4.01 -17.49
N ASP A 88 -22.31 -3.60 -17.13
CA ASP A 88 -22.75 -2.20 -17.24
C ASP A 88 -22.05 -1.30 -16.21
N GLU A 89 -21.89 -1.77 -14.96
CA GLU A 89 -21.11 -1.06 -13.93
C GLU A 89 -19.62 -0.95 -14.34
N TRP A 90 -19.06 -2.00 -14.94
CA TRP A 90 -17.71 -1.96 -15.49
C TRP A 90 -17.57 -0.91 -16.59
N LEU A 91 -18.54 -0.82 -17.50
CA LEU A 91 -18.55 0.17 -18.57
C LEU A 91 -18.67 1.58 -18.02
N GLU A 92 -19.52 1.80 -17.01
CA GLU A 92 -19.67 3.10 -16.36
C GLU A 92 -18.37 3.54 -15.66
N ILE A 93 -17.74 2.66 -14.89
CA ILE A 93 -16.47 2.94 -14.22
C ILE A 93 -15.36 3.21 -15.26
N SER A 94 -15.32 2.45 -16.35
CA SER A 94 -14.37 2.65 -17.44
C SER A 94 -14.53 4.05 -18.07
N ASN A 95 -15.76 4.44 -18.39
CA ASN A 95 -16.05 5.77 -18.94
C ASN A 95 -15.69 6.89 -17.96
N GLN A 96 -15.98 6.74 -16.66
CA GLN A 96 -15.60 7.72 -15.64
C GLN A 96 -14.07 7.84 -15.49
N PHE A 97 -13.36 6.72 -15.57
CA PHE A 97 -11.90 6.72 -15.53
C PHE A 97 -11.31 7.40 -16.77
N GLU A 98 -11.85 7.09 -17.95
CA GLU A 98 -11.48 7.73 -19.22
C GLU A 98 -11.63 9.25 -19.15
N GLN A 99 -12.77 9.74 -18.65
CA GLN A 99 -13.06 11.18 -18.51
C GLN A 99 -12.18 11.88 -17.48
N LYS A 100 -11.92 11.26 -16.33
CA LYS A 100 -11.10 11.87 -15.27
C LYS A 100 -9.63 11.95 -15.61
N TRP A 101 -9.11 10.93 -16.29
CA TRP A 101 -7.68 10.78 -16.53
C TRP A 101 -7.26 11.13 -17.96
N ASN A 102 -8.21 11.55 -18.82
CA ASN A 102 -8.00 11.72 -20.26
C ASN A 102 -7.19 10.55 -20.84
N PHE A 103 -7.53 9.34 -20.39
CA PHE A 103 -6.82 8.14 -20.80
C PHE A 103 -7.20 7.92 -22.25
N LEU A 104 -6.38 8.45 -23.18
CA LEU A 104 -6.60 8.30 -24.61
C LEU A 104 -6.83 6.82 -24.85
N ARG A 105 -8.02 6.47 -25.36
CA ARG A 105 -8.32 5.12 -25.84
C ARG A 105 -7.14 4.69 -26.68
N ALA A 106 -6.32 3.79 -26.14
CA ALA A 106 -5.33 3.11 -26.95
C ALA A 106 -6.15 2.43 -28.06
N LEU A 107 -5.87 2.86 -29.28
CA LEU A 107 -6.59 2.52 -30.49
C LEU A 107 -6.78 1.00 -30.63
N VAL A 108 -7.98 0.64 -31.09
CA VAL A 108 -8.36 -0.47 -31.98
C VAL A 108 -7.40 -1.65 -32.07
#